data_AF-A0A524M906-F1
#
_entry.id   AF-A0A524M906-F1
#
_cell.length_a   1.000
_cell.length_b   1.000
_cell.length_c   1.000
_cell.angle_alpha   90.00
_cell.angle_beta   90.00
_cell.angle_gamma   90.00
#
_symmetry.space_group_name_H-M   'P 1'
#
loop_
_entity.id
_entity.type
_entity.pdbx_description
1 polymer ?
#
loop_
_entity_poly.entity_id
_entity_poly.type
_entity_poly.pdbx_seq_one_letter_code
_entity_poly.pdbx_strand_id
1 'polypeptide(L)'
;MLPETDIQKLASESRQKLIQEFAETYANLRERVKRVPDLDAKKVSEEFSCPLEVSMIAYLINMDGIMSLRDAVGLFATELARRALVHEDVPNLSGNVMEFALVEGRWISHLHGQFTRQMEIRVRSLANLEDVVDSMNLEVEKALMIIAERIKLAEAIISPIVEEWRKEHIKSTSVDVITSFGLALTKWNRSTLNGKFKQIQKRSQAYLRLLRQALTQDSDSFTIDASIERLDTLIAELEQPLEKLTPRAIAHFLLHLVPRAQSGRGDRSPFVDVGVRSTRGNKAEPDMSSPFDFLERDIKLGNRRKGDDKREFLLERIARVLRVLKYQGNDIPECVSKCYSEIIARFNLKDVNFEESLTRATDKIIETLVTERDAVAVVLIHDFVNDHVYSEDTNS
;
A
#
# COMPACT_ATOMS: atom_id res chain seq x y z
N MET A 1 -21.33 -2.82 19.43
CA MET A 1 -21.36 -3.03 17.97
C MET A 1 -21.84 -1.76 17.29
N LEU A 2 -21.30 -1.40 16.12
CA LEU A 2 -21.86 -0.32 15.31
C LEU A 2 -23.27 -0.74 14.83
N PRO A 3 -24.30 0.10 15.02
CA PRO A 3 -25.63 -0.13 14.45
C PRO A 3 -25.56 -0.39 12.94
N GLU A 4 -26.42 -1.28 12.41
CA GLU A 4 -26.47 -1.56 10.96
C GLU A 4 -26.73 -0.29 10.14
N THR A 5 -27.48 0.66 10.69
CA THR A 5 -27.72 1.98 10.09
C THR A 5 -26.43 2.78 9.89
N ASP A 6 -25.48 2.68 10.82
CA ASP A 6 -24.20 3.39 10.73
C ASP A 6 -23.28 2.72 9.70
N ILE A 7 -23.31 1.39 9.60
CA ILE A 7 -22.61 0.63 8.57
C ILE A 7 -23.16 0.99 7.19
N GLN A 8 -24.48 1.06 7.04
CA GLN A 8 -25.13 1.46 5.78
C GLN A 8 -24.78 2.90 5.41
N LYS A 9 -24.73 3.82 6.38
CA LYS A 9 -24.32 5.21 6.15
C LYS A 9 -22.87 5.27 5.66
N LEU A 10 -21.95 4.62 6.36
CA LEU A 10 -20.53 4.56 5.95
C LEU A 10 -20.35 3.89 4.58
N ALA A 11 -21.12 2.84 4.28
CA ALA A 11 -21.14 2.19 2.98
C ALA A 11 -21.61 3.15 1.88
N SER A 12 -22.65 3.95 2.16
CA SER A 12 -23.16 4.96 1.22
C SER A 12 -22.14 6.08 0.97
N GLU A 13 -21.46 6.56 2.00
CA GLU A 13 -20.38 7.56 1.89
C GLU A 13 -19.18 6.99 1.11
N SER A 14 -18.82 5.73 1.34
CA SER A 14 -17.76 5.04 0.60
C SER A 14 -18.11 4.93 -0.88
N ARG A 15 -19.37 4.58 -1.20
CA ARG A 15 -19.86 4.52 -2.58
C ARG A 15 -19.86 5.90 -3.25
N GLN A 16 -20.30 6.94 -2.55
CA GLN A 16 -20.26 8.31 -3.07
C GLN A 16 -18.83 8.78 -3.37
N LYS A 17 -17.88 8.47 -2.48
CA LYS A 17 -16.45 8.76 -2.70
C LYS A 17 -15.91 8.04 -3.92
N LEU A 18 -16.25 6.75 -4.09
CA LEU A 18 -15.86 5.99 -5.27
C LEU A 18 -16.40 6.63 -6.56
N ILE A 19 -17.69 7.00 -6.58
CA ILE A 19 -18.33 7.63 -7.74
C ILE A 19 -17.65 8.96 -8.09
N GLN A 20 -17.35 9.78 -7.08
CA GLN A 20 -16.64 11.04 -7.26
C GLN A 20 -15.23 10.81 -7.82
N GLU A 21 -14.46 9.91 -7.18
CA GLU A 21 -13.12 9.53 -7.64
C GLU A 21 -13.15 9.04 -9.09
N PHE A 22 -14.17 8.27 -9.45
CA PHE A 22 -14.33 7.71 -10.78
C PHE A 22 -14.72 8.76 -11.82
N ALA A 23 -15.57 9.72 -11.46
CA ALA A 23 -15.91 10.83 -12.32
C ALA A 23 -14.67 11.69 -12.63
N GLU A 24 -13.89 12.02 -11.60
CA GLU A 24 -12.66 12.80 -11.71
C GLU A 24 -11.58 12.04 -12.51
N THR A 25 -11.33 10.77 -12.15
CA THR A 25 -10.31 9.94 -12.79
C THR A 25 -10.66 9.61 -14.23
N TYR A 26 -11.93 9.28 -14.54
CA TYR A 26 -12.35 8.96 -15.91
C TYR A 26 -12.26 10.16 -16.85
N ALA A 27 -12.70 11.34 -16.39
CA ALA A 27 -12.58 12.58 -17.15
C ALA A 27 -11.11 12.90 -17.45
N ASN A 28 -10.26 12.80 -16.42
CA ASN A 28 -8.82 13.01 -16.53
C ASN A 28 -8.16 12.01 -17.49
N LEU A 29 -8.46 10.71 -17.37
CA LEU A 29 -7.91 9.66 -18.23
C LEU A 29 -8.29 9.90 -19.70
N ARG A 30 -9.56 10.20 -19.98
CA ARG A 30 -10.05 10.49 -21.34
C ARG A 30 -9.36 11.71 -21.97
N GLU A 31 -9.04 12.74 -21.19
CA GLU A 31 -8.28 13.89 -21.68
C GLU A 31 -6.80 13.57 -21.90
N ARG A 32 -6.17 12.83 -20.97
CA ARG A 32 -4.75 12.46 -21.04
C ARG A 32 -4.45 11.53 -22.19
N VAL A 33 -5.35 10.62 -22.53
CA VAL A 33 -5.21 9.70 -23.68
C VAL A 33 -4.98 10.47 -24.98
N LYS A 34 -5.67 11.60 -25.18
CA LYS A 34 -5.50 12.44 -26.38
C LYS A 34 -4.11 13.07 -26.50
N ARG A 35 -3.33 13.08 -25.41
CA ARG A 35 -1.98 13.66 -25.33
C ARG A 35 -0.88 12.60 -25.36
N VAL A 36 -1.24 11.31 -25.41
CA VAL A 36 -0.25 10.22 -25.52
C VAL A 36 0.43 10.28 -26.89
N PRO A 37 1.78 10.29 -26.96
CA PRO A 37 2.47 10.25 -28.24
C PRO A 37 2.18 8.97 -29.01
N ASP A 38 1.67 9.09 -30.24
CA ASP A 38 1.33 7.93 -31.09
C ASP A 38 2.50 6.98 -31.32
N LEU A 39 3.73 7.51 -31.43
CA LEU A 39 4.93 6.71 -31.64
C LEU A 39 5.22 5.78 -30.46
N ASP A 40 4.99 6.24 -29.23
CA ASP A 40 5.26 5.44 -28.04
C ASP A 40 4.14 4.42 -27.81
N ALA A 41 2.88 4.81 -28.04
CA ALA A 41 1.76 3.88 -28.00
C ALA A 41 1.92 2.76 -29.04
N LYS A 42 2.31 3.09 -30.29
CA LYS A 42 2.56 2.09 -31.34
C LYS A 42 3.65 1.09 -30.95
N LYS A 43 4.76 1.55 -30.36
CA LYS A 43 5.82 0.64 -29.88
C LYS A 43 5.28 -0.36 -28.85
N VAL A 44 4.46 0.10 -27.90
CA VAL A 44 3.84 -0.77 -26.89
C VAL A 44 2.85 -1.75 -27.54
N SER A 45 2.03 -1.27 -28.47
CA SER A 45 1.09 -2.09 -29.23
C SER A 45 1.79 -3.20 -30.01
N GLU A 46 2.91 -2.89 -30.68
CA GLU A 46 3.74 -3.85 -31.41
C GLU A 46 4.45 -4.84 -30.47
N GLU A 47 5.08 -4.34 -29.40
CA GLU A 47 5.83 -5.16 -28.43
C GLU A 47 4.94 -6.19 -27.74
N PHE A 48 3.73 -5.80 -27.33
CA PHE A 48 2.81 -6.66 -26.58
C PHE A 48 1.65 -7.21 -27.42
N SER A 49 1.63 -6.95 -28.73
CA SER A 49 0.60 -7.43 -29.66
C SER A 49 -0.83 -7.12 -29.18
N CYS A 50 -1.08 -5.88 -28.75
CA CYS A 50 -2.38 -5.44 -28.24
C CYS A 50 -2.94 -4.26 -29.07
N PRO A 51 -4.27 -4.00 -29.03
CA PRO A 51 -4.85 -2.84 -29.71
C PRO A 51 -4.20 -1.52 -29.28
N LEU A 52 -4.13 -0.57 -30.21
CA LEU A 52 -3.49 0.74 -29.95
C LEU A 52 -4.16 1.44 -28.76
N GLU A 53 -5.48 1.36 -28.66
CA GLU A 53 -6.26 1.99 -27.59
C GLU A 53 -5.87 1.43 -26.21
N VAL A 54 -5.69 0.12 -26.10
CA VAL A 54 -5.20 -0.53 -24.87
C VAL A 54 -3.78 -0.09 -24.55
N SER A 55 -2.92 0.01 -25.57
CA SER A 55 -1.53 0.44 -25.40
C SER A 55 -1.41 1.88 -24.89
N MET A 56 -2.28 2.79 -25.35
CA MET A 56 -2.31 4.19 -24.90
C MET A 56 -2.66 4.29 -23.41
N ILE A 57 -3.66 3.53 -22.95
CA ILE A 57 -4.06 3.52 -21.54
C ILE A 57 -2.99 2.84 -20.68
N ALA A 58 -2.45 1.69 -21.12
CA ALA A 58 -1.37 1.00 -20.41
C ALA A 58 -0.13 1.89 -20.26
N TYR A 59 0.19 2.69 -21.28
CA TYR A 59 1.25 3.69 -21.21
C TYR A 59 1.01 4.73 -20.11
N LEU A 60 -0.20 5.28 -20.01
CA LEU A 60 -0.55 6.24 -18.96
C LEU A 60 -0.45 5.62 -17.56
N ILE A 61 -0.96 4.39 -17.38
CA ILE A 61 -0.89 3.65 -16.09
C ILE A 61 0.57 3.46 -15.66
N ASN A 62 1.45 3.14 -16.63
CA ASN A 62 2.89 3.00 -16.38
C ASN A 62 3.57 4.34 -16.07
N MET A 63 3.20 5.41 -16.78
CA MET A 63 3.71 6.76 -16.51
C MET A 63 3.28 7.29 -15.13
N ASP A 64 2.09 6.90 -14.66
CA ASP A 64 1.61 7.22 -13.31
C ASP A 64 2.29 6.37 -12.22
N GLY A 65 3.16 5.44 -12.60
CA GLY A 65 3.91 4.59 -11.67
C GLY A 65 3.05 3.57 -10.94
N ILE A 66 1.88 3.23 -11.48
CA ILE A 66 0.96 2.27 -10.86
C ILE A 66 1.45 0.83 -11.07
N MET A 67 1.78 0.46 -12.31
CA MET A 67 2.31 -0.85 -12.67
C MET A 67 3.07 -0.84 -13.99
N SER A 68 3.74 -1.94 -14.33
CA SER A 68 4.47 -2.05 -15.60
C SER A 68 3.53 -2.16 -16.81
N LEU A 69 4.02 -1.79 -17.99
CA LEU A 69 3.30 -1.95 -19.26
C LEU A 69 2.81 -3.40 -19.48
N ARG A 70 3.69 -4.38 -19.22
CA ARG A 70 3.37 -5.80 -19.38
C ARG A 70 2.22 -6.23 -18.48
N ASP A 71 2.25 -5.81 -17.22
CA ASP A 71 1.21 -6.16 -16.25
C ASP A 71 -0.13 -5.50 -16.62
N ALA A 72 -0.09 -4.21 -16.98
CA ALA A 72 -1.28 -3.47 -17.40
C ALA A 72 -1.94 -4.10 -18.64
N VAL A 73 -1.17 -4.36 -19.70
CA VAL A 73 -1.66 -5.03 -20.91
C VAL A 73 -2.17 -6.44 -20.58
N GLY A 74 -1.50 -7.17 -19.68
CA GLY A 74 -1.93 -8.49 -19.23
C GLY A 74 -3.29 -8.48 -18.53
N LEU A 75 -3.59 -7.44 -17.74
CA LEU A 75 -4.90 -7.27 -17.10
C LEU A 75 -6.00 -6.98 -18.12
N PHE A 76 -5.77 -6.05 -19.06
CA PHE A 76 -6.70 -5.78 -20.16
C PHE A 76 -7.00 -7.04 -20.98
N ALA A 77 -5.94 -7.79 -21.37
CA ALA A 77 -6.09 -9.03 -22.12
C ALA A 77 -6.89 -10.08 -21.34
N THR A 78 -6.69 -10.14 -20.02
CA THR A 78 -7.44 -11.05 -19.15
C THR A 78 -8.93 -10.73 -19.12
N GLU A 79 -9.30 -9.45 -19.01
CA GLU A 79 -10.71 -9.05 -19.01
C GLU A 79 -11.36 -9.22 -20.39
N LEU A 80 -10.64 -8.92 -21.48
CA LEU A 80 -11.11 -9.20 -22.83
C LEU A 80 -11.39 -10.70 -23.02
N ALA A 81 -10.48 -11.56 -22.58
CA ALA A 81 -10.66 -13.02 -22.63
C ALA A 81 -11.84 -13.48 -21.76
N ARG A 82 -12.03 -12.89 -20.57
CA ARG A 82 -13.19 -13.19 -19.71
C ARG A 82 -14.50 -12.83 -20.40
N ARG A 83 -14.58 -11.64 -21.00
CA ARG A 83 -15.74 -11.17 -21.77
C ARG A 83 -16.06 -12.10 -22.93
N ALA A 84 -15.05 -12.58 -23.64
CA ALA A 84 -15.21 -13.58 -24.69
C ALA A 84 -15.84 -14.89 -24.17
N LEU A 85 -15.35 -15.39 -23.04
CA LEU A 85 -15.86 -16.62 -22.42
C LEU A 85 -17.33 -16.52 -21.99
N VAL A 86 -17.82 -15.32 -21.68
CA VAL A 86 -19.23 -15.09 -21.29
C VAL A 86 -20.11 -14.60 -22.45
N HIS A 87 -19.58 -14.65 -23.68
CA HIS A 87 -20.21 -14.21 -24.93
C HIS A 87 -20.62 -12.72 -24.91
N GLU A 88 -19.79 -11.88 -24.29
CA GLU A 88 -19.91 -10.41 -24.25
C GLU A 88 -18.65 -9.78 -24.86
N ASP A 89 -18.17 -10.36 -25.97
CA ASP A 89 -16.99 -9.90 -26.69
C ASP A 89 -17.05 -8.40 -26.99
N VAL A 90 -15.94 -7.70 -26.73
CA VAL A 90 -15.80 -6.30 -27.15
C VAL A 90 -15.59 -6.30 -28.67
N PRO A 91 -16.49 -5.69 -29.47
CA PRO A 91 -16.31 -5.66 -30.91
C PRO A 91 -14.98 -5.00 -31.27
N ASN A 92 -14.24 -5.59 -32.21
CA ASN A 92 -12.94 -5.10 -32.64
C ASN A 92 -13.05 -3.86 -33.55
N LEU A 93 -13.62 -2.81 -32.99
CA LEU A 93 -13.76 -1.47 -33.55
C LEU A 93 -13.05 -0.51 -32.60
N SER A 94 -12.20 0.37 -33.13
CA SER A 94 -11.37 1.29 -32.33
C SER A 94 -12.16 2.04 -31.26
N GLY A 95 -13.34 2.55 -31.58
CA GLY A 95 -14.22 3.23 -30.62
C GLY A 95 -14.65 2.33 -29.44
N ASN A 96 -15.00 1.07 -29.71
CA ASN A 96 -15.45 0.13 -28.69
C ASN A 96 -14.27 -0.33 -27.81
N VAL A 97 -13.11 -0.57 -28.41
CA VAL A 97 -11.90 -0.92 -27.67
C VAL A 97 -11.41 0.25 -26.82
N MET A 98 -11.54 1.50 -27.30
CA MET A 98 -11.22 2.69 -26.50
C MET A 98 -12.14 2.83 -25.29
N GLU A 99 -13.46 2.73 -25.46
CA GLU A 99 -14.39 2.82 -24.32
C GLU A 99 -14.15 1.70 -23.31
N PHE A 100 -13.90 0.48 -23.79
CA PHE A 100 -13.47 -0.63 -22.93
C PHE A 100 -12.19 -0.28 -22.17
N ALA A 101 -11.15 0.19 -22.87
CA ALA A 101 -9.85 0.48 -22.28
C ALA A 101 -9.92 1.63 -21.27
N LEU A 102 -10.78 2.63 -21.48
CA LEU A 102 -11.03 3.71 -20.52
C LEU A 102 -11.72 3.20 -19.24
N VAL A 103 -12.77 2.39 -19.38
CA VAL A 103 -13.52 1.85 -18.22
C VAL A 103 -12.64 0.90 -17.42
N GLU A 104 -11.99 -0.05 -18.09
CA GLU A 104 -11.13 -1.03 -17.45
C GLU A 104 -9.86 -0.37 -16.89
N GLY A 105 -9.28 0.58 -17.62
CA GLY A 105 -8.10 1.33 -17.17
C GLY A 105 -8.34 2.14 -15.90
N ARG A 106 -9.55 2.69 -15.72
CA ARG A 106 -9.97 3.32 -14.48
C ARG A 106 -9.98 2.32 -13.31
N TRP A 107 -10.56 1.14 -13.51
CA TRP A 107 -10.57 0.10 -12.48
C TRP A 107 -9.18 -0.41 -12.13
N ILE A 108 -8.35 -0.69 -13.13
CA ILE A 108 -6.96 -1.09 -12.93
C ILE A 108 -6.21 -0.03 -12.11
N SER A 109 -6.35 1.24 -12.49
CA SER A 109 -5.71 2.37 -11.79
C SER A 109 -6.19 2.51 -10.35
N HIS A 110 -7.50 2.37 -10.11
CA HIS A 110 -8.08 2.44 -8.78
C HIS A 110 -7.62 1.28 -7.89
N LEU A 111 -7.79 0.03 -8.35
CA LEU A 111 -7.50 -1.17 -7.58
C LEU A 111 -6.02 -1.27 -7.22
N HIS A 112 -5.13 -1.10 -8.20
CA HIS A 112 -3.68 -1.22 -8.01
C HIS A 112 -3.01 0.07 -7.50
N GLY A 113 -3.72 1.19 -7.51
CA GLY A 113 -3.27 2.47 -6.97
C GLY A 113 -3.93 2.78 -5.62
N GLN A 114 -4.98 3.61 -5.68
CA GLN A 114 -5.61 4.23 -4.50
C GLN A 114 -6.21 3.20 -3.53
N PHE A 115 -6.94 2.20 -4.01
CA PHE A 115 -7.56 1.19 -3.17
C PHE A 115 -6.54 0.42 -2.33
N THR A 116 -5.49 -0.11 -2.97
CA THR A 116 -4.44 -0.87 -2.27
C THR A 116 -3.76 -0.01 -1.19
N ARG A 117 -3.42 1.25 -1.50
CA ARG A 117 -2.84 2.20 -0.53
C ARG A 117 -3.78 2.48 0.65
N GLN A 118 -5.08 2.67 0.38
CA GLN A 118 -6.07 2.89 1.44
C GLN A 118 -6.21 1.65 2.33
N MET A 119 -6.20 0.45 1.75
CA MET A 119 -6.28 -0.80 2.49
C MET A 119 -5.05 -1.01 3.38
N GLU A 120 -3.84 -0.73 2.88
CA GLU A 120 -2.60 -0.78 3.68
C GLU A 120 -2.67 0.12 4.92
N ILE A 121 -3.21 1.34 4.78
CA ILE A 121 -3.37 2.28 5.89
C ILE A 121 -4.43 1.81 6.88
N ARG A 122 -5.60 1.39 6.38
CA ARG A 122 -6.78 1.08 7.22
C ARG A 122 -6.68 -0.28 7.90
N VAL A 123 -5.96 -1.25 7.33
CA VAL A 123 -5.78 -2.58 7.94
C VAL A 123 -4.80 -2.54 9.12
N ARG A 124 -4.03 -1.45 9.30
CA ARG A 124 -3.09 -1.32 10.42
C ARG A 124 -3.79 -1.37 11.79
N SER A 125 -4.93 -0.69 11.95
CA SER A 125 -5.70 -0.73 13.21
C SER A 125 -6.14 -2.15 13.53
N LEU A 126 -6.68 -2.84 12.51
CA LEU A 126 -7.10 -4.23 12.62
C LEU A 126 -5.91 -5.14 12.95
N ALA A 127 -4.79 -5.02 12.24
CA ALA A 127 -3.59 -5.82 12.48
C ALA A 127 -3.11 -5.70 13.93
N ASN A 128 -3.09 -4.50 14.51
CA ASN A 128 -2.73 -4.30 15.92
C ASN A 128 -3.69 -4.99 16.90
N LEU A 129 -4.98 -5.06 16.57
CA LEU A 129 -5.97 -5.79 17.37
C LEU A 129 -5.80 -7.31 17.21
N GLU A 130 -5.47 -7.78 16.00
CA GLU A 130 -5.28 -9.19 15.66
C GLU A 130 -3.93 -9.76 16.18
N ASP A 131 -2.87 -8.96 16.27
CA ASP A 131 -1.52 -9.38 16.69
C ASP A 131 -1.45 -9.87 18.14
N VAL A 132 -2.40 -9.46 18.98
CA VAL A 132 -2.45 -9.81 20.41
C VAL A 132 -3.43 -10.98 20.66
N VAL A 133 -3.79 -11.73 19.62
CA VAL A 133 -4.73 -12.89 19.68
C VAL A 133 -3.99 -14.21 19.96
N ASP A 134 -2.67 -14.19 20.18
CA ASP A 134 -1.83 -15.40 20.34
C ASP A 134 -2.02 -16.19 21.65
N SER A 135 -2.86 -15.74 22.59
CA SER A 135 -3.16 -16.48 23.82
C SER A 135 -4.52 -17.17 23.75
N MET A 136 -4.60 -18.44 24.18
CA MET A 136 -5.83 -19.24 24.33
C MET A 136 -6.95 -18.56 25.18
N ASN A 137 -6.69 -17.39 25.74
CA ASN A 137 -7.62 -16.55 26.48
C ASN A 137 -7.79 -15.22 25.74
N LEU A 138 -8.64 -15.20 24.71
CA LEU A 138 -9.07 -13.96 24.05
C LEU A 138 -10.24 -13.37 24.86
N GLU A 139 -10.05 -12.19 25.44
CA GLU A 139 -11.11 -11.48 26.17
C GLU A 139 -12.28 -11.12 25.25
N VAL A 140 -13.51 -11.21 25.78
CA VAL A 140 -14.76 -10.96 25.03
C VAL A 140 -14.81 -9.55 24.46
N GLU A 141 -14.45 -8.53 25.25
CA GLU A 141 -14.42 -7.13 24.80
C GLU A 141 -13.51 -6.95 23.58
N LYS A 142 -12.34 -7.59 23.62
CA LYS A 142 -11.38 -7.55 22.52
C LYS A 142 -11.87 -8.30 21.29
N ALA A 143 -12.52 -9.45 21.47
CA ALA A 143 -13.18 -10.15 20.37
C ALA A 143 -14.25 -9.26 19.71
N LEU A 144 -15.07 -8.56 20.51
CA LEU A 144 -16.06 -7.61 20.00
C LEU A 144 -15.42 -6.43 19.25
N MET A 145 -14.29 -5.90 19.74
CA MET A 145 -13.54 -4.84 19.04
C MET A 145 -13.00 -5.31 17.69
N ILE A 146 -12.41 -6.51 17.63
CA ILE A 146 -11.93 -7.10 16.38
C ILE A 146 -13.09 -7.29 15.40
N ILE A 147 -14.20 -7.84 15.87
CA ILE A 147 -15.39 -8.08 15.03
C ILE A 147 -15.92 -6.74 14.48
N ALA A 148 -16.05 -5.72 15.33
CA ALA A 148 -16.53 -4.41 14.91
C ALA A 148 -15.62 -3.76 13.86
N GLU A 149 -14.30 -3.79 14.06
CA GLU A 149 -13.34 -3.22 13.10
C GLU A 149 -13.32 -4.02 11.79
N ARG A 150 -13.42 -5.36 11.84
CA ARG A 150 -13.54 -6.19 10.64
C ARG A 150 -14.81 -5.90 9.86
N ILE A 151 -15.96 -5.77 10.53
CA ILE A 151 -17.24 -5.43 9.89
C ILE A 151 -17.14 -4.06 9.24
N LYS A 152 -16.60 -3.07 9.94
CA LYS A 152 -16.40 -1.72 9.40
C LYS A 152 -15.52 -1.74 8.14
N LEU A 153 -14.39 -2.44 8.16
CA LEU A 153 -13.50 -2.52 7.00
C LEU A 153 -14.10 -3.34 5.86
N ALA A 154 -14.64 -4.52 6.13
CA ALA A 154 -15.19 -5.39 5.10
C ALA A 154 -16.48 -4.80 4.51
N GLU A 155 -17.47 -4.51 5.35
CA GLU A 155 -18.82 -4.20 4.90
C GLU A 155 -19.01 -2.73 4.51
N ALA A 156 -18.34 -1.79 5.20
CA ALA A 156 -18.50 -0.37 4.89
C ALA A 156 -17.54 0.16 3.82
N ILE A 157 -16.41 -0.54 3.59
CA ILE A 157 -15.35 -0.05 2.68
C ILE A 157 -15.14 -0.98 1.49
N ILE A 158 -14.90 -2.28 1.73
CA ILE A 158 -14.61 -3.21 0.63
C ILE A 158 -15.89 -3.61 -0.13
N SER A 159 -16.96 -3.99 0.58
CA SER A 159 -18.20 -4.49 -0.03
C SER A 159 -18.83 -3.52 -1.03
N PRO A 160 -18.93 -2.20 -0.75
CA PRO A 160 -19.51 -1.24 -1.71
C PRO A 160 -18.69 -1.15 -3.00
N ILE A 161 -17.36 -1.23 -2.92
CA ILE A 161 -16.47 -1.19 -4.08
C ILE A 161 -16.61 -2.48 -4.90
N VAL A 162 -16.67 -3.63 -4.21
CA VAL A 162 -16.94 -4.93 -4.84
C VAL A 162 -18.28 -4.93 -5.59
N GLU A 163 -19.33 -4.38 -4.99
CA GLU A 163 -20.65 -4.29 -5.61
C GLU A 163 -20.63 -3.43 -6.88
N GLU A 164 -20.00 -2.25 -6.85
CA GLU A 164 -19.87 -1.40 -8.03
C GLU A 164 -19.02 -2.05 -9.12
N TRP A 165 -17.93 -2.73 -8.75
CA TRP A 165 -17.11 -3.48 -9.71
C TRP A 165 -17.95 -4.56 -10.40
N ARG A 166 -18.74 -5.33 -9.66
CA ARG A 166 -19.61 -6.37 -10.22
C ARG A 166 -20.69 -5.83 -11.15
N LYS A 167 -21.21 -4.63 -10.89
CA LYS A 167 -22.21 -3.97 -11.77
C LYS A 167 -21.62 -3.61 -13.12
N GLU A 168 -20.39 -3.09 -13.14
CA GLU A 168 -19.72 -2.70 -14.40
C GLU A 168 -19.12 -3.89 -15.16
N HIS A 169 -18.81 -4.99 -14.47
CA HIS A 169 -18.27 -6.21 -15.07
C HIS A 169 -19.39 -7.22 -15.31
N ILE A 170 -19.97 -7.14 -16.51
CA ILE A 170 -21.11 -7.96 -16.95
C ILE A 170 -20.80 -9.46 -16.76
N LYS A 171 -21.78 -10.19 -16.20
CA LYS A 171 -21.72 -11.64 -15.92
C LYS A 171 -20.49 -12.05 -15.09
N SER A 172 -19.90 -11.14 -14.32
CA SER A 172 -18.79 -11.47 -13.42
C SER A 172 -19.22 -12.38 -12.28
N THR A 173 -18.37 -13.36 -11.99
CA THR A 173 -18.53 -14.28 -10.87
C THR A 173 -17.82 -13.78 -9.62
N SER A 174 -18.15 -14.34 -8.47
CA SER A 174 -17.44 -14.04 -7.21
C SER A 174 -15.94 -14.39 -7.29
N VAL A 175 -15.56 -15.39 -8.11
CA VAL A 175 -14.14 -15.75 -8.36
C VAL A 175 -13.42 -14.65 -9.14
N ASP A 176 -14.08 -14.03 -10.12
CA ASP A 176 -13.49 -12.93 -10.90
C ASP A 176 -13.16 -11.75 -9.98
N VAL A 177 -14.10 -11.38 -9.12
CA VAL A 177 -13.90 -10.31 -8.11
C VAL A 177 -12.72 -10.65 -7.20
N ILE A 178 -12.73 -11.84 -6.60
CA ILE A 178 -11.68 -12.25 -5.67
C ILE A 178 -10.31 -12.27 -6.35
N THR A 179 -10.27 -12.67 -7.62
CA THR A 179 -9.04 -12.66 -8.42
C THR A 179 -8.56 -11.24 -8.66
N SER A 180 -9.40 -10.35 -9.20
CA SER A 180 -9.01 -8.97 -9.53
C SER A 180 -8.52 -8.20 -8.31
N PHE A 181 -9.30 -8.22 -7.21
CA PHE A 181 -8.93 -7.55 -5.97
C PHE A 181 -7.77 -8.25 -5.27
N GLY A 182 -7.74 -9.59 -5.25
CA GLY A 182 -6.68 -10.36 -4.61
C GLY A 182 -5.32 -10.17 -5.28
N LEU A 183 -5.29 -10.05 -6.61
CA LEU A 183 -4.07 -9.73 -7.36
C LEU A 183 -3.53 -8.35 -6.98
N ALA A 184 -4.41 -7.34 -6.89
CA ALA A 184 -4.04 -5.99 -6.47
C ALA A 184 -3.49 -5.97 -5.02
N LEU A 185 -4.17 -6.62 -4.09
CA LEU A 185 -3.83 -6.62 -2.67
C LEU A 185 -2.56 -7.42 -2.34
N THR A 186 -2.36 -8.57 -2.98
CA THR A 186 -1.26 -9.50 -2.63
C THR A 186 -0.04 -9.38 -3.55
N LYS A 187 -0.21 -8.81 -4.75
CA LYS A 187 0.79 -8.80 -5.83
C LYS A 187 1.26 -10.20 -6.24
N TRP A 188 0.52 -11.26 -5.88
CA TRP A 188 0.81 -12.61 -6.33
C TRP A 188 0.42 -12.77 -7.80
N ASN A 189 1.03 -13.74 -8.48
CA ASN A 189 0.54 -14.12 -9.80
C ASN A 189 -0.80 -14.88 -9.68
N ARG A 190 -1.59 -14.88 -10.77
CA ARG A 190 -2.93 -15.50 -10.80
C ARG A 190 -2.92 -16.98 -10.40
N SER A 191 -1.93 -17.74 -10.85
CA SER A 191 -1.81 -19.17 -10.52
C SER A 191 -1.61 -19.42 -9.03
N THR A 192 -0.76 -18.62 -8.38
CA THR A 192 -0.47 -18.72 -6.95
C THR A 192 -1.68 -18.32 -6.13
N LEU A 193 -2.36 -17.25 -6.53
CA LEU A 193 -3.56 -16.77 -5.87
C LEU A 193 -4.68 -17.82 -5.93
N ASN A 194 -4.96 -18.35 -7.13
CA ASN A 194 -5.96 -19.40 -7.33
C ASN A 194 -5.65 -20.68 -6.54
N GLY A 195 -4.38 -21.09 -6.51
CA GLY A 195 -3.93 -22.27 -5.73
C GLY A 195 -4.11 -22.09 -4.22
N LYS A 196 -4.12 -20.86 -3.72
CA LYS A 196 -4.24 -20.55 -2.29
C LYS A 196 -5.66 -20.22 -1.83
N PHE A 197 -6.63 -20.01 -2.72
CA PHE A 197 -7.99 -19.60 -2.33
C PHE A 197 -8.62 -20.50 -1.26
N LYS A 198 -8.61 -21.83 -1.48
CA LYS A 198 -9.20 -22.78 -0.51
C LYS A 198 -8.49 -22.74 0.84
N GLN A 199 -7.16 -22.61 0.85
CA GLN A 199 -6.40 -22.52 2.09
C GLN A 199 -6.77 -21.25 2.85
N ILE A 200 -6.86 -20.11 2.16
CA ILE A 200 -7.15 -18.81 2.74
C ILE A 200 -8.61 -18.74 3.21
N GLN A 201 -9.53 -19.35 2.48
CA GLN A 201 -10.94 -19.49 2.87
C GLN A 201 -11.05 -20.23 4.20
N LYS A 202 -10.37 -21.39 4.32
CA LYS A 202 -10.32 -22.17 5.56
C LYS A 202 -9.68 -21.40 6.71
N ARG A 203 -8.60 -20.64 6.45
CA ARG A 203 -7.97 -19.79 7.48
C ARG A 203 -8.90 -18.67 7.94
N SER A 204 -9.60 -18.02 7.02
CA SER A 204 -10.59 -16.99 7.35
C SER A 204 -11.72 -17.56 8.20
N GLN A 205 -12.25 -18.73 7.83
CA GLN A 205 -13.26 -19.41 8.64
C GLN A 205 -12.74 -19.81 10.04
N ALA A 206 -11.55 -20.40 10.11
CA ALA A 206 -10.95 -20.80 11.39
C ALA A 206 -10.77 -19.59 12.31
N TYR A 207 -10.36 -18.45 11.76
CA TYR A 207 -10.24 -17.21 12.50
C TYR A 207 -11.59 -16.71 13.03
N LEU A 208 -12.65 -16.73 12.22
CA LEU A 208 -14.00 -16.35 12.68
C LEU A 208 -14.55 -17.31 13.74
N ARG A 209 -14.26 -18.63 13.62
CA ARG A 209 -14.62 -19.62 14.65
C ARG A 209 -13.89 -19.36 15.98
N LEU A 210 -12.64 -18.91 15.94
CA LEU A 210 -11.89 -18.51 17.13
C LEU A 210 -12.55 -17.30 17.82
N LEU A 211 -12.93 -16.27 17.05
CA LEU A 211 -13.65 -15.11 17.60
C LEU A 211 -15.00 -15.51 18.20
N ARG A 212 -15.74 -16.37 17.51
CA ARG A 212 -17.00 -16.93 18.02
C ARG A 212 -16.80 -17.68 19.34
N GLN A 213 -15.76 -18.51 19.44
CA GLN A 213 -15.47 -19.28 20.65
C GLN A 213 -15.16 -18.37 21.85
N ALA A 214 -14.43 -17.27 21.62
CA ALA A 214 -14.18 -16.28 22.66
C ALA A 214 -15.47 -15.64 23.18
N LEU A 215 -16.41 -15.32 22.29
CA LEU A 215 -17.72 -14.76 22.67
C LEU A 215 -18.59 -15.73 23.46
N THR A 216 -18.51 -17.05 23.22
CA THR A 216 -19.29 -18.04 23.96
C THR A 216 -18.84 -18.27 25.40
N GLN A 217 -17.72 -17.68 25.83
CA GLN A 217 -17.23 -17.81 27.21
C GLN A 217 -18.00 -16.93 28.21
N ASP A 218 -18.75 -15.93 27.72
CA ASP A 218 -19.49 -14.97 28.56
C ASP A 218 -20.86 -14.71 27.90
N SER A 219 -21.92 -15.37 28.41
CA SER A 219 -23.18 -15.56 27.67
C SER A 219 -24.28 -14.53 27.94
N ASP A 220 -24.04 -13.48 28.72
CA ASP A 220 -25.13 -12.75 29.36
C ASP A 220 -25.50 -11.40 28.69
N SER A 221 -25.16 -11.19 27.41
CA SER A 221 -25.45 -9.94 26.70
C SER A 221 -26.06 -10.13 25.31
N PHE A 222 -27.19 -9.44 25.06
CA PHE A 222 -27.85 -9.36 23.75
C PHE A 222 -26.89 -8.97 22.61
N THR A 223 -25.88 -8.14 22.91
CA THR A 223 -24.88 -7.73 21.91
C THR A 223 -23.92 -8.85 21.52
N ILE A 224 -23.66 -9.79 22.44
CA ILE A 224 -22.84 -10.98 22.21
C ILE A 224 -23.63 -11.96 21.34
N ASP A 225 -24.89 -12.21 21.66
CA ASP A 225 -25.76 -13.10 20.87
C ASP A 225 -25.88 -12.64 19.42
N ALA A 226 -26.16 -11.35 19.19
CA ALA A 226 -26.22 -10.77 17.85
C ALA A 226 -24.87 -10.86 17.10
N SER A 227 -23.74 -10.77 17.83
CA SER A 227 -22.41 -10.94 17.26
C SER A 227 -22.14 -12.38 16.85
N ILE A 228 -22.56 -13.34 17.67
CA ILE A 228 -22.44 -14.78 17.38
C ILE A 228 -23.28 -15.15 16.16
N GLU A 229 -24.55 -14.74 16.10
CA GLU A 229 -25.42 -15.02 14.94
C GLU A 229 -24.85 -14.45 13.64
N ARG A 230 -24.31 -13.22 13.72
CA ARG A 230 -23.67 -12.55 12.57
C ARG A 230 -22.42 -13.30 12.10
N LEU A 231 -21.62 -13.83 13.03
CA LEU A 231 -20.45 -14.66 12.73
C LEU A 231 -20.85 -16.02 12.15
N ASP A 232 -21.86 -16.67 12.71
CA ASP A 232 -22.34 -17.98 12.24
C ASP A 232 -22.88 -17.88 10.80
N THR A 233 -23.62 -16.83 10.50
CA THR A 233 -24.06 -16.52 9.13
C THR A 233 -22.87 -16.33 8.19
N LEU A 234 -21.86 -15.55 8.59
CA LEU A 234 -20.67 -15.30 7.77
C LEU A 234 -19.82 -16.55 7.57
N ILE A 235 -19.70 -17.41 8.59
CA ILE A 235 -19.00 -18.69 8.50
C ILE A 235 -19.71 -19.59 7.48
N ALA A 236 -21.05 -19.69 7.56
CA ALA A 236 -21.86 -20.47 6.62
C ALA A 236 -21.77 -19.92 5.18
N GLU A 237 -21.78 -18.60 5.01
CA GLU A 237 -21.56 -17.98 3.69
C GLU A 237 -20.17 -18.31 3.14
N LEU A 238 -19.13 -18.24 3.97
CA LEU A 238 -17.77 -18.60 3.60
C LEU A 238 -17.58 -20.09 3.37
N GLU A 239 -18.50 -20.97 3.75
CA GLU A 239 -18.47 -22.41 3.44
C GLU A 239 -18.99 -22.73 2.03
N GLN A 240 -19.69 -21.79 1.40
CA GLN A 240 -20.17 -21.97 0.04
C GLN A 240 -19.01 -22.04 -0.98
N PRO A 241 -19.25 -22.62 -2.18
CA PRO A 241 -18.31 -22.54 -3.29
C PRO A 241 -17.94 -21.09 -3.61
N LEU A 242 -16.69 -20.85 -4.02
CA LEU A 242 -16.16 -19.51 -4.25
C LEU A 242 -16.99 -18.69 -5.24
N GLU A 243 -17.61 -19.37 -6.21
CA GLU A 243 -18.45 -18.77 -7.25
C GLU A 243 -19.76 -18.20 -6.71
N LYS A 244 -20.21 -18.66 -5.53
CA LYS A 244 -21.51 -18.32 -4.93
C LYS A 244 -21.39 -17.42 -3.71
N LEU A 245 -20.18 -16.96 -3.36
CA LEU A 245 -19.99 -16.08 -2.22
C LEU A 245 -20.75 -14.76 -2.38
N THR A 246 -21.38 -14.32 -1.28
CA THR A 246 -22.04 -13.02 -1.17
C THR A 246 -21.01 -11.87 -1.23
N PRO A 247 -21.40 -10.64 -1.61
CA PRO A 247 -20.48 -9.48 -1.55
C PRO A 247 -19.86 -9.29 -0.17
N ARG A 248 -20.63 -9.53 0.88
CA ARG A 248 -20.19 -9.53 2.27
C ARG A 248 -19.10 -10.57 2.54
N ALA A 249 -19.33 -11.83 2.18
CA ALA A 249 -18.34 -12.89 2.36
C ALA A 249 -17.07 -12.64 1.54
N ILE A 250 -17.20 -12.15 0.30
CA ILE A 250 -16.07 -11.73 -0.54
C ILE A 250 -15.26 -10.63 0.17
N ALA A 251 -15.92 -9.62 0.73
CA ALA A 251 -15.24 -8.53 1.41
C ALA A 251 -14.44 -9.01 2.64
N HIS A 252 -15.02 -9.89 3.46
CA HIS A 252 -14.31 -10.49 4.59
C HIS A 252 -13.16 -11.40 4.15
N PHE A 253 -13.32 -12.12 3.04
CA PHE A 253 -12.27 -12.94 2.44
C PHE A 253 -11.11 -12.08 1.93
N LEU A 254 -11.42 -11.00 1.18
CA LEU A 254 -10.43 -10.03 0.69
C LEU A 254 -9.72 -9.33 1.84
N LEU A 255 -10.43 -8.97 2.91
CA LEU A 255 -9.81 -8.41 4.12
C LEU A 255 -8.81 -9.37 4.75
N HIS A 256 -9.05 -10.68 4.70
CA HIS A 256 -8.13 -11.69 5.19
C HIS A 256 -6.94 -11.93 4.24
N LEU A 257 -7.07 -11.59 2.95
CA LEU A 257 -5.98 -11.62 1.98
C LEU A 257 -4.99 -10.47 2.14
N VAL A 258 -5.43 -9.31 2.67
CA VAL A 258 -4.55 -8.14 2.82
C VAL A 258 -3.33 -8.51 3.67
N PRO A 259 -2.10 -8.37 3.13
CA PRO A 259 -0.89 -8.62 3.91
C PRO A 259 -0.91 -7.80 5.19
N ARG A 260 -0.77 -8.47 6.34
CA ARG A 260 -0.56 -7.77 7.60
C ARG A 260 0.87 -7.24 7.62
N ALA A 261 1.05 -6.00 8.05
CA ALA A 261 2.38 -5.54 8.42
C ALA A 261 2.85 -6.45 9.57
N GLN A 262 3.81 -7.33 9.31
CA GLN A 262 4.37 -8.15 10.37
C GLN A 262 5.00 -7.19 11.37
N SER A 263 4.48 -7.16 12.60
CA SER A 263 5.25 -6.68 13.74
C SER A 263 6.46 -7.61 13.86
N GLY A 264 7.57 -7.19 13.26
CA GLY A 264 8.78 -7.99 13.23
C GLY A 264 9.21 -8.30 14.67
N ARG A 265 9.51 -9.58 14.92
CA ARG A 265 10.45 -10.00 15.97
C ARG A 265 11.60 -8.98 16.03
N GLY A 266 11.96 -8.59 17.25
CA GLY A 266 12.95 -7.55 17.56
C GLY A 266 14.10 -7.47 16.56
N ASP A 267 14.40 -6.23 16.16
CA ASP A 267 15.43 -5.74 15.22
C ASP A 267 14.92 -5.07 13.94
N ARG A 268 13.61 -4.95 13.74
CA ARG A 268 13.07 -4.07 12.68
C ARG A 268 12.14 -3.04 13.27
N SER A 269 12.67 -1.83 13.42
CA SER A 269 11.92 -0.64 13.82
C SER A 269 10.66 -0.47 12.95
N PRO A 270 9.49 -0.16 13.54
CA PRO A 270 8.22 0.06 12.84
C PRO A 270 8.21 1.34 11.96
N PHE A 271 9.35 2.03 11.84
CA PHE A 271 9.51 3.25 11.04
C PHE A 271 10.28 3.03 9.73
N VAL A 272 10.70 1.79 9.45
CA VAL A 272 11.33 1.41 8.17
C VAL A 272 10.26 0.92 7.21
N ASP A 273 9.77 1.81 6.37
CA ASP A 273 9.10 1.44 5.14
C ASP A 273 10.16 0.82 4.21
N VAL A 274 10.23 -0.51 4.17
CA VAL A 274 10.94 -1.20 3.09
C VAL A 274 10.08 -1.01 1.85
N GLY A 275 10.32 0.10 1.14
CA GLY A 275 9.80 0.29 -0.20
C GLY A 275 10.05 -0.99 -1.01
N VAL A 276 9.02 -1.40 -1.75
CA VAL A 276 9.05 -2.52 -2.69
C VAL A 276 10.42 -2.57 -3.37
N ARG A 277 11.11 -3.72 -3.31
CA ARG A 277 12.34 -3.99 -4.06
C ARG A 277 12.14 -3.46 -5.47
N SER A 278 12.87 -2.39 -5.82
CA SER A 278 12.92 -1.88 -7.18
C SER A 278 13.57 -2.98 -8.02
N THR A 279 12.78 -3.69 -8.83
CA THR A 279 13.28 -4.66 -9.81
C THR A 279 13.78 -3.98 -11.09
N ARG A 280 14.29 -2.74 -11.00
CA ARG A 280 14.99 -2.11 -12.12
C ARG A 280 16.42 -2.64 -12.21
N GLY A 281 16.56 -3.75 -12.95
CA GLY A 281 17.77 -4.15 -13.67
C GLY A 281 18.97 -4.54 -12.82
N ASN A 282 19.20 -5.85 -12.64
CA ASN A 282 20.50 -6.51 -12.39
C ASN A 282 21.52 -5.81 -11.46
N LYS A 283 21.07 -5.02 -10.51
CA LYS A 283 21.81 -4.57 -9.34
C LYS A 283 20.93 -4.91 -8.16
N ALA A 284 21.22 -6.06 -7.54
CA ALA A 284 20.74 -6.28 -6.18
C ALA A 284 21.31 -5.14 -5.34
N GLU A 285 20.45 -4.20 -4.93
CA GLU A 285 20.82 -3.22 -3.90
C GLU A 285 21.20 -4.02 -2.64
N PRO A 286 22.31 -3.70 -1.97
CA PRO A 286 22.73 -4.43 -0.77
C PRO A 286 21.65 -4.37 0.31
N ASP A 287 21.55 -5.41 1.14
CA ASP A 287 20.59 -5.48 2.23
C ASP A 287 20.74 -4.26 3.16
N MET A 288 19.70 -3.42 3.21
CA MET A 288 19.66 -2.21 4.04
C MET A 288 19.41 -2.62 5.49
N SER A 289 20.47 -2.69 6.30
CA SER A 289 20.45 -3.23 7.67
C SER A 289 20.59 -2.15 8.74
N SER A 290 21.17 -0.99 8.39
CA SER A 290 21.49 0.10 9.30
C SER A 290 20.75 1.40 8.94
N PRO A 291 20.36 2.25 9.91
CA PRO A 291 19.84 3.61 9.65
C PRO A 291 20.72 4.44 8.72
N PHE A 292 22.03 4.19 8.73
CA PHE A 292 22.99 4.88 7.88
C PHE A 292 23.00 4.40 6.43
N ASP A 293 22.56 3.17 6.14
CA ASP A 293 22.34 2.70 4.76
C ASP A 293 21.21 3.51 4.10
N PHE A 294 20.16 3.82 4.86
CA PHE A 294 19.07 4.69 4.42
C PHE A 294 19.54 6.12 4.23
N LEU A 295 20.33 6.65 5.16
CA LEU A 295 20.89 8.00 5.06
C LEU A 295 21.75 8.14 3.81
N GLU A 296 22.65 7.18 3.54
CA GLU A 296 23.52 7.19 2.37
C GLU A 296 22.73 7.15 1.06
N ARG A 297 21.73 6.24 0.96
CA ARG A 297 20.85 6.16 -0.21
C ARG A 297 20.08 7.46 -0.42
N ASP A 298 19.51 8.01 0.65
CA ASP A 298 18.67 9.19 0.57
C ASP A 298 19.50 10.45 0.24
N ILE A 299 20.74 10.55 0.70
CA ILE A 299 21.71 11.57 0.23
C ILE A 299 21.99 11.40 -1.28
N LYS A 300 22.29 10.19 -1.75
CA LYS A 300 22.51 9.93 -3.19
C LYS A 300 21.28 10.24 -4.05
N LEU A 301 20.07 9.98 -3.55
CA LEU A 301 18.81 10.33 -4.22
C LEU A 301 18.52 11.83 -4.16
N GLY A 302 18.85 12.48 -3.06
CA GLY A 302 18.72 13.93 -2.86
C GLY A 302 19.54 14.71 -3.88
N ASN A 303 20.72 14.20 -4.28
CA ASN A 303 21.54 14.85 -5.30
C ASN A 303 20.85 14.99 -6.67
N ARG A 304 19.90 14.10 -6.98
CA ARG A 304 19.15 14.12 -8.26
C ARG A 304 18.02 15.15 -8.28
N ARG A 305 17.70 15.76 -7.14
CA ARG A 305 16.64 16.77 -6.96
C ARG A 305 17.24 18.18 -7.02
N LYS A 306 16.43 19.20 -7.29
CA LYS A 306 16.88 20.60 -7.38
C LYS A 306 16.08 21.50 -6.43
N GLY A 307 16.72 22.55 -5.94
CA GLY A 307 16.07 23.61 -5.16
C GLY A 307 15.40 23.12 -3.88
N ASP A 308 14.21 23.65 -3.59
CA ASP A 308 13.47 23.38 -2.34
C ASP A 308 13.06 21.91 -2.19
N ASP A 309 12.77 21.22 -3.30
CA ASP A 309 12.44 19.79 -3.31
C ASP A 309 13.60 18.92 -2.78
N LYS A 310 14.86 19.35 -2.98
CA LYS A 310 16.04 18.65 -2.44
C LYS A 310 16.13 18.86 -0.93
N ARG A 311 15.90 20.08 -0.48
CA ARG A 311 15.96 20.49 0.93
C ARG A 311 14.87 19.78 1.74
N GLU A 312 13.61 19.86 1.32
CA GLU A 312 12.49 19.22 2.02
C GLU A 312 12.66 17.71 2.08
N PHE A 313 13.08 17.09 0.97
CA PHE A 313 13.33 15.66 0.90
C PHE A 313 14.40 15.22 1.91
N LEU A 314 15.53 15.92 1.98
CA LEU A 314 16.62 15.52 2.88
C LEU A 314 16.29 15.80 4.35
N LEU A 315 15.69 16.95 4.67
CA LEU A 315 15.29 17.27 6.03
C LEU A 315 14.33 16.21 6.60
N GLU A 316 13.35 15.78 5.80
CA GLU A 316 12.41 14.73 6.21
C GLU A 316 13.12 13.40 6.50
N ARG A 317 14.10 13.01 5.67
CA ARG A 317 14.82 11.72 5.79
C ARG A 317 15.83 11.73 6.93
N ILE A 318 16.56 12.82 7.10
CA ILE A 318 17.46 13.03 8.24
C ILE A 318 16.67 12.99 9.56
N ALA A 319 15.49 13.63 9.61
CA ALA A 319 14.61 13.57 10.77
C ALA A 319 14.11 12.16 11.10
N ARG A 320 14.01 11.27 10.10
CA ARG A 320 13.68 9.84 10.34
C ARG A 320 14.88 9.11 10.94
N VAL A 321 16.09 9.32 10.41
CA VAL A 321 17.32 8.71 10.94
C VAL A 321 17.58 9.15 12.38
N LEU A 322 17.48 10.44 12.66
CA LEU A 322 17.61 11.00 14.02
C LEU A 322 16.64 10.37 15.02
N ARG A 323 15.38 10.18 14.63
CA ARG A 323 14.38 9.52 15.49
C ARG A 323 14.77 8.08 15.81
N VAL A 324 15.33 7.35 14.86
CA VAL A 324 15.79 5.97 15.08
C VAL A 324 16.98 5.93 16.03
N LEU A 325 17.94 6.83 15.88
CA LEU A 325 19.09 6.93 16.79
C LEU A 325 18.65 7.30 18.22
N LYS A 326 17.70 8.22 18.38
CA LYS A 326 17.12 8.53 19.70
C LYS A 326 16.42 7.32 20.32
N TYR A 327 15.70 6.53 19.52
CA TYR A 327 15.05 5.30 19.99
C TYR A 327 16.05 4.23 20.45
N GLN A 328 17.25 4.22 19.86
CA GLN A 328 18.37 3.36 20.30
C GLN A 328 19.05 3.85 21.59
N GLY A 329 18.55 4.91 22.23
CA GLY A 329 19.05 5.42 23.50
C GLY A 329 20.13 6.49 23.39
N ASN A 330 20.41 6.99 22.17
CA ASN A 330 21.41 8.03 21.96
C ASN A 330 20.84 9.42 22.29
N ASP A 331 21.66 10.28 22.89
CA ASP A 331 21.30 11.69 23.06
C ASP A 331 21.48 12.48 21.75
N ILE A 332 20.96 13.71 21.70
CA ILE A 332 20.94 14.51 20.46
C ILE A 332 22.36 14.82 19.94
N PRO A 333 23.33 15.25 20.78
CA PRO A 333 24.72 15.41 20.36
C PRO A 333 25.35 14.11 19.82
N GLU A 334 25.11 12.97 20.48
CA GLU A 334 25.61 11.66 20.04
C GLU A 334 25.00 11.25 18.70
N CYS A 335 23.71 11.54 18.47
CA CYS A 335 23.08 11.29 17.19
C CYS A 335 23.75 12.08 16.05
N VAL A 336 24.05 13.36 16.27
CA VAL A 336 24.74 14.20 15.27
C VAL A 336 26.17 13.69 15.02
N SER A 337 26.89 13.35 16.09
CA SER A 337 28.24 12.76 16.01
C SER A 337 28.26 11.48 15.15
N LYS A 338 27.34 10.55 15.41
CA LYS A 338 27.23 9.31 14.65
C LYS A 338 26.87 9.55 13.19
N CYS A 339 25.95 10.48 12.91
CA CYS A 339 25.61 10.86 11.53
C CYS A 339 26.82 11.45 10.79
N TYR A 340 27.58 12.37 11.40
CA TYR A 340 28.76 12.96 10.76
C TYR A 340 29.83 11.90 10.48
N SER A 341 30.12 11.04 11.47
CA SER A 341 31.11 9.98 11.34
C SER A 341 30.76 9.01 10.20
N GLU A 342 29.50 8.58 10.13
CA GLU A 342 29.03 7.65 9.10
C GLU A 342 28.98 8.30 7.71
N ILE A 343 28.63 9.59 7.61
CA ILE A 343 28.69 10.33 6.34
C ILE A 343 30.14 10.41 5.85
N ILE A 344 31.09 10.80 6.71
CA ILE A 344 32.51 10.88 6.35
C ILE A 344 33.03 9.51 5.87
N ALA A 345 32.75 8.45 6.62
CA ALA A 345 33.20 7.11 6.29
C ALA A 345 32.60 6.58 4.99
N ARG A 346 31.29 6.76 4.77
CA ARG A 346 30.58 6.19 3.61
C ARG A 346 30.78 6.98 2.32
N PHE A 347 30.98 8.29 2.41
CA PHE A 347 31.26 9.15 1.26
C PHE A 347 32.77 9.38 1.04
N ASN A 348 33.64 8.77 1.86
CA ASN A 348 35.11 8.89 1.77
C ASN A 348 35.60 10.35 1.76
N LEU A 349 35.03 11.19 2.61
CA LEU A 349 35.37 12.62 2.70
C LEU A 349 36.76 12.76 3.37
N LYS A 350 37.74 13.34 2.67
CA LYS A 350 39.14 13.38 3.13
C LYS A 350 39.54 14.68 3.84
N ASP A 351 38.86 15.78 3.54
CA ASP A 351 39.24 17.12 3.98
C ASP A 351 38.28 17.71 5.04
N VAL A 352 37.60 16.86 5.80
CA VAL A 352 36.64 17.29 6.84
C VAL A 352 37.27 17.23 8.23
N ASN A 353 37.38 18.37 8.89
CA ASN A 353 37.79 18.43 10.29
C ASN A 353 36.63 18.01 11.21
N PHE A 354 36.51 16.70 11.47
CA PHE A 354 35.42 16.11 12.24
C PHE A 354 35.25 16.75 13.63
N GLU A 355 36.34 16.96 14.36
CA GLU A 355 36.30 17.50 15.73
C GLU A 355 35.78 18.94 15.76
N GLU A 356 36.23 19.76 14.81
CA GLU A 356 35.79 21.16 14.71
C GLU A 356 34.31 21.25 14.30
N SER A 357 33.88 20.47 13.32
CA SER A 357 32.48 20.41 12.89
C SER A 357 31.55 19.89 13.99
N LEU A 358 32.00 18.89 14.76
CA LEU A 358 31.24 18.34 15.88
C LEU A 358 31.16 19.31 17.06
N THR A 359 32.24 20.01 17.39
CA THR A 359 32.26 21.00 18.48
C THR A 359 31.27 22.13 18.19
N ARG A 360 31.33 22.71 16.98
CA ARG A 360 30.38 23.75 16.55
C ARG A 360 28.92 23.28 16.58
N ALA A 361 28.66 22.05 16.14
CA ALA A 361 27.32 21.48 16.16
C ALA A 361 26.81 21.27 17.59
N THR A 362 27.68 20.79 18.49
CA THR A 362 27.36 20.51 19.89
C THR A 362 27.08 21.79 20.68
N ASP A 363 27.90 22.83 20.50
CA ASP A 363 27.69 24.14 21.11
C ASP A 363 26.32 24.72 20.69
N LYS A 364 26.00 24.65 19.39
CA LYS A 364 24.72 25.12 18.86
C LYS A 364 23.53 24.34 19.42
N ILE A 365 23.67 23.03 19.65
CA ILE A 365 22.63 22.20 20.28
C ILE A 365 22.45 22.56 21.75
N ILE A 366 23.54 22.81 22.48
CA ILE A 366 23.51 23.14 23.91
C ILE A 366 22.83 24.49 24.14
N GLU A 367 23.16 25.49 23.31
CA GLU A 367 22.61 26.86 23.36
C GLU A 367 21.13 26.92 22.93
N THR A 368 20.62 25.90 22.23
CA THR A 368 19.24 25.83 21.76
C THR A 368 18.28 25.33 22.85
N LEU A 369 17.07 25.91 22.89
CA LEU A 369 15.97 25.46 23.75
C LEU A 369 15.67 23.97 23.54
N VAL A 370 15.42 23.24 24.62
CA VAL A 370 15.23 21.76 24.60
C VAL A 370 14.18 21.31 23.59
N THR A 371 13.11 22.09 23.40
CA THR A 371 12.01 21.81 22.45
C THR A 371 12.41 21.93 20.98
N GLU A 372 13.50 22.63 20.67
CA GLU A 372 13.95 22.94 19.30
C GLU A 372 15.20 22.17 18.90
N ARG A 373 15.87 21.49 19.84
CA ARG A 373 17.12 20.76 19.60
C ARG A 373 17.01 19.70 18.51
N ASP A 374 15.85 19.03 18.41
CA ASP A 374 15.60 18.04 17.36
C ASP A 374 15.60 18.67 15.97
N ALA A 375 14.93 19.81 15.81
CA ALA A 375 14.88 20.51 14.53
C ALA A 375 16.26 21.07 14.14
N VAL A 376 17.00 21.62 15.13
CA VAL A 376 18.36 22.13 14.91
C VAL A 376 19.33 21.00 14.53
N ALA A 377 19.24 19.82 15.15
CA ALA A 377 20.06 18.67 14.79
C ALA A 377 19.82 18.19 13.36
N VAL A 378 18.55 18.19 12.90
CA VAL A 378 18.21 17.85 11.51
C VAL A 378 18.85 18.84 10.53
N VAL A 379 18.77 20.13 10.84
CA VAL A 379 19.36 21.20 10.01
C VAL A 379 20.88 21.09 9.97
N LEU A 380 21.53 20.85 11.10
CA LEU A 380 22.99 20.68 11.18
C LEU A 380 23.49 19.53 10.29
N ILE A 381 22.83 18.37 10.32
CA ILE A 381 23.17 17.24 9.45
C ILE A 381 22.90 17.55 7.99
N HIS A 382 21.79 18.24 7.69
CA HIS A 382 21.48 18.66 6.33
C HIS A 382 22.54 19.63 5.76
N ASP A 383 22.95 20.62 6.56
CA ASP A 383 23.95 21.60 6.18
C ASP A 383 25.31 20.94 5.96
N PHE A 384 25.70 20.03 6.85
CA PHE A 384 26.91 19.22 6.70
C PHE A 384 26.93 18.41 5.39
N VAL A 385 25.80 17.80 5.01
CA VAL A 385 25.67 17.09 3.73
C VAL A 385 25.80 18.05 2.54
N ASN A 386 25.19 19.22 2.58
CA ASN A 386 25.32 20.18 1.49
C ASN A 386 26.74 20.73 1.34
N ASP A 387 27.38 21.04 2.47
CA ASP A 387 28.69 21.69 2.51
C ASP A 387 29.83 20.75 2.14
N HIS A 388 29.68 19.45 2.38
CA HIS A 388 30.78 18.48 2.19
C HIS A 388 30.49 17.34 1.22
N VAL A 389 29.22 16.98 0.96
CA VAL A 389 28.89 15.87 0.03
C VAL A 389 28.48 16.39 -1.35
N TYR A 390 27.66 17.42 -1.42
CA TYR A 390 27.19 17.93 -2.73
C TYR A 390 28.08 19.02 -3.34
N SER A 391 28.98 19.61 -2.56
CA SER A 391 29.97 20.60 -3.02
C SER A 391 31.10 19.97 -3.85
N GLU A 392 31.47 18.71 -3.58
CA GLU A 392 32.50 17.98 -4.34
C GLU A 392 32.01 17.53 -5.74
N ASP A 393 30.71 17.24 -5.90
CA ASP A 393 30.11 16.81 -7.18
C ASP A 393 29.97 17.94 -8.23
N THR A 394 30.18 19.20 -7.85
CA THR A 394 30.22 20.33 -8.80
C THR A 394 31.59 20.56 -9.46
N ASN A 395 32.64 19.86 -9.01
CA ASN A 395 34.00 19.98 -9.52
C ASN A 395 34.54 18.69 -10.19
N SER A 396 33.66 17.73 -10.53
CA SER A 396 34.04 16.48 -11.22
C SER A 396 33.42 16.34 -12.61
#